data_AF-F0IIB3-F1
#
_entry.id   AF-F0IIB3-F1
#
_cell.length_a   1.000
_cell.length_b   1.000
_cell.length_c   1.000
_cell.angle_alpha   90.00
_cell.angle_beta   90.00
_cell.angle_gamma   90.00
#
_symmetry.space_group_name_H-M   'P 1'
#
loop_
_entity.id
_entity.type
_entity.pdbx_description
1 polymer ?
#
loop_
_entity_poly.entity_id
_entity_poly.type
_entity_poly.pdbx_seq_one_letter_code
_entity_poly.pdbx_strand_id
1 'polypeptide(L)' 'MKDPISLDTALQIVGSLKVRAIKEIDQVDDPYEKELLSQKIDMYSQKEKMLYGVNDMARLSVMD' A
#
# COMPACT_ATOMS: atom_id res chain seq x y z
N MET A 1 17.05 18.22 -3.55
CA MET A 1 15.79 17.74 -2.96
C MET A 1 15.03 17.04 -4.07
N LYS A 2 14.55 15.81 -3.89
CA LYS A 2 13.60 15.22 -4.84
C LYS A 2 12.29 15.97 -4.68
N ASP A 3 11.80 16.56 -5.75
CA ASP A 3 10.51 17.25 -5.76
C ASP A 3 9.42 16.39 -5.13
N PRO A 4 8.50 16.97 -4.35
CA PRO A 4 7.37 16.24 -3.80
C PRO A 4 6.58 15.63 -4.96
N ILE A 5 6.43 14.31 -4.92
CA ILE A 5 5.72 13.56 -5.94
C ILE A 5 4.23 13.93 -5.84
N SER A 6 3.55 14.12 -6.98
CA SER A 6 2.13 14.41 -6.98
C SER A 6 1.32 13.26 -6.35
N LEU A 7 0.20 13.59 -5.70
CA LEU A 7 -0.70 12.60 -5.09
C LEU A 7 -1.15 11.54 -6.11
N ASP A 8 -1.48 11.96 -7.32
CA ASP A 8 -1.89 11.08 -8.41
C ASP A 8 -0.77 10.08 -8.77
N THR A 9 0.46 10.58 -8.91
CA THR A 9 1.62 9.72 -9.17
C THR A 9 1.90 8.77 -8.02
N ALA A 10 1.73 9.20 -6.77
CA ALA A 10 1.88 8.34 -5.60
C ALA A 10 0.82 7.21 -5.58
N LEU A 11 -0.44 7.52 -5.90
CA LEU A 11 -1.52 6.55 -6.02
C LEU A 11 -1.27 5.55 -7.16
N GLN A 12 -0.82 6.02 -8.33
CA GLN A 12 -0.46 5.16 -9.45
C GLN A 12 0.67 4.18 -9.09
N ILE A 13 1.70 4.66 -8.38
CA ILE A 13 2.82 3.82 -7.93
C ILE A 13 2.33 2.75 -6.95
N VAL A 14 1.59 3.15 -5.91
CA VAL A 14 1.10 2.21 -4.89
C VAL A 14 0.13 1.18 -5.49
N GLY A 15 -0.77 1.61 -6.38
CA GLY A 15 -1.68 0.72 -7.09
C GLY A 15 -0.94 -0.29 -7.97
N SER A 16 0.09 0.15 -8.70
CA SER A 16 0.92 -0.71 -9.53
C SER A 16 1.69 -1.75 -8.71
N LEU A 17 2.24 -1.35 -7.56
CA LEU A 17 2.93 -2.24 -6.63
C LEU A 17 1.99 -3.29 -6.02
N LYS A 18 0.77 -2.90 -5.68
CA LYS A 18 -0.28 -3.80 -5.17
C LYS A 18 -0.64 -4.87 -6.21
N VAL A 19 -0.93 -4.46 -7.45
CA VAL A 19 -1.27 -5.39 -8.55
C VAL A 19 -0.12 -6.37 -8.83
N ARG A 20 1.13 -5.89 -8.77
CA ARG A 20 2.30 -6.75 -8.95
C ARG A 20 2.40 -7.80 -7.83
N ALA A 21 2.24 -7.39 -6.58
CA ALA A 21 2.29 -8.31 -5.43
C ALA A 21 1.17 -9.37 -5.48
N ILE A 22 -0.03 -8.98 -5.94
CA ILE A 22 -1.13 -9.94 -6.17
C ILE A 22 -0.76 -10.93 -7.27
N LYS A 23 -0.18 -10.49 -8.39
CA LYS A 23 0.24 -11.43 -9.44
C LYS A 23 1.36 -12.36 -8.98
N GLU A 24 2.28 -11.87 -8.14
CA GLU A 24 3.33 -12.70 -7.54
C GLU A 24 2.71 -13.77 -6.62
N ILE A 25 1.70 -13.45 -5.80
CA ILE A 25 1.09 -14.42 -4.87
C ILE A 25 0.47 -15.64 -5.57
N ASP A 26 -0.08 -15.43 -6.77
CA ASP A 26 -0.66 -16.48 -7.61
C ASP A 26 0.41 -17.35 -8.31
N GLN A 27 1.65 -16.86 -8.38
CA GLN A 27 2.78 -17.53 -9.05
C GLN A 27 3.71 -18.26 -8.09
N VAL A 28 3.68 -17.92 -6.81
CA VAL A 28 4.46 -18.66 -5.80
C VAL A 28 3.63 -19.83 -5.28
N ASP A 29 4.28 -20.93 -4.93
CA ASP A 29 3.65 -22.05 -4.20
C ASP A 29 4.11 -22.14 -2.74
N ASP A 30 5.18 -21.42 -2.39
CA ASP A 30 5.70 -21.39 -1.03
C ASP A 30 4.76 -20.61 -0.09
N PRO A 31 4.26 -21.25 0.98
CA PRO A 31 3.29 -20.63 1.88
C PRO A 31 3.86 -19.45 2.67
N TYR A 32 5.17 -19.44 2.95
CA TYR A 32 5.84 -18.34 3.64
C TYR A 32 5.98 -17.11 2.73
N GLU A 33 6.36 -17.31 1.47
CA GLU A 33 6.39 -16.24 0.48
C GLU A 33 4.98 -15.69 0.19
N LYS A 34 3.95 -16.55 0.15
CA LYS A 34 2.55 -16.10 0.04
C LYS A 34 2.15 -15.20 1.19
N GLU A 35 2.47 -15.58 2.42
CA GLU A 35 2.15 -14.78 3.60
C GLU A 35 2.85 -13.42 3.56
N LEU A 36 4.13 -13.40 3.16
CA LEU A 36 4.92 -12.18 3.06
C LEU A 36 4.41 -11.24 1.95
N LEU A 37 3.93 -11.81 0.83
CA LEU A 37 3.27 -11.07 -0.24
C LEU A 37 1.89 -10.54 0.20
N SER A 38 1.12 -11.32 0.95
CA SER A 38 -0.16 -10.88 1.53
C SER A 38 0.03 -9.69 2.46
N GLN A 39 1.02 -9.74 3.35
CA GLN A 39 1.35 -8.61 4.22
C GLN A 39 1.76 -7.34 3.43
N LYS A 40 2.49 -7.51 2.33
CA LYS A 40 2.83 -6.39 1.42
C LYS A 40 1.58 -5.80 0.76
N ILE A 41 0.65 -6.63 0.31
CA ILE A 41 -0.62 -6.18 -0.30
C ILE A 41 -1.44 -5.37 0.71
N ASP A 42 -1.52 -5.82 1.96
CA ASP A 42 -2.19 -5.09 3.04
C ASP A 42 -1.51 -3.75 3.32
N MET A 43 -0.18 -3.72 3.37
CA MET A 43 0.59 -2.48 3.53
C MET A 43 0.32 -1.50 2.38
N TYR A 44 0.31 -1.94 1.12
CA TYR A 44 -0.01 -1.07 -0.01
C TYR A 44 -1.44 -0.55 0.05
N SER A 45 -2.38 -1.39 0.46
CA SER A 45 -3.79 -0.98 0.66
C SER A 45 -3.93 0.06 1.76
N GLN A 46 -3.17 -0.04 2.85
CA GLN A 46 -3.13 0.99 3.90
C GLN A 46 -2.51 2.29 3.38
N LYS A 47 -1.41 2.22 2.63
CA LYS A 47 -0.79 3.41 2.01
C LYS A 47 -1.73 4.10 1.03
N GLU A 48 -2.48 3.34 0.25
CA GLU A 48 -3.50 3.85 -0.66
C GLU A 48 -4.60 4.60 0.12
N LYS A 49 -5.10 4.03 1.23
CA LYS A 49 -6.07 4.69 2.13
C LYS A 49 -5.53 5.97 2.76
N MET A 50 -4.25 5.99 3.15
CA MET A 50 -3.58 7.18 3.70
C MET A 50 -3.44 8.27 2.63
N LEU A 51 -3.09 7.89 1.39
CA LEU A 51 -3.00 8.83 0.27
C LEU A 51 -4.35 9.43 -0.09
N TYR A 52 -5.42 8.62 -0.10
CA TYR A 52 -6.78 9.12 -0.33
C TYR A 52 -7.33 9.97 0.83
N GLY A 53 -6.63 10.08 1.96
CA GLY A 53 -7.11 10.82 3.12
C GLY A 53 -8.31 10.18 3.83
N VAL A 54 -8.68 8.94 3.47
CA VAL A 54 -9.85 8.22 4.00
C VAL A 54 -9.65 7.79 5.46
N ASN A 55 -8.42 7.91 5.97
CA ASN A 55 -8.11 7.66 7.37
C ASN A 55 -8.16 8.94 8.23
N ASP A 56 -9.30 9.65 8.20
CA ASP A 56 -9.60 10.72 9.16
C ASP A 56 -9.51 10.24 10.63
N MET A 57 -9.66 8.92 10.87
CA MET A 57 -9.50 8.31 12.20
C MET A 57 -8.07 8.33 12.73
N ALA A 58 -7.03 8.47 11.89
CA ALA A 58 -5.65 8.63 12.38
C ALA A 58 -5.33 10.08 12.80
N ARG A 59 -6.10 11.07 12.33
CA ARG A 59 -5.94 12.48 12.75
C ARG A 59 -6.49 12.73 14.15
N LEU A 60 -7.48 11.96 14.61
CA LEU A 60 -8.09 12.12 15.92
C LEU A 60 -7.29 11.50 17.08
N SER A 61 -6.28 10.66 16.82
CA SER A 61 -5.50 9.98 17.88
C SER A 61 -4.23 10.74 18.32
N VAL A 62 -3.92 11.89 17.72
CA VAL A 62 -2.76 12.73 18.11
C VAL A 62 -3.21 13.97 18.91
N MET A 63 -4.51 14.08 19.23
CA MET A 63 -5.10 15.15 20.04
C MET A 63 -5.60 14.66 21.41
N ASP A 64 -4.92 13.65 21.98
CA ASP A 64 -4.99 13.34 23.41
C ASP A 64 -3.59 13.45 24.02
#